data_AF-A0A2N4WVL8-F1
#
_entry.id   AF-A0A2N4WVL8-F1
#
_cell.length_a   1.000
_cell.length_b   1.000
_cell.length_c   1.000
_cell.angle_alpha   90.00
_cell.angle_beta   90.00
_cell.angle_gamma   90.00
#
_symmetry.space_group_name_H-M   'P 1'
#
loop_
_entity.id
_entity.type
_entity.pdbx_description
1 polymer ?
#
loop_
_entity_poly.entity_id
_entity_poly.type
_entity_poly.pdbx_seq_one_letter_code
_entity_poly.pdbx_strand_id
1 'polypeptide(L)'
;MKSKGPLLATGAAFLLVLPLLAPQTLAFPHRAQVGEFDVRSESPLPPGQLQAVLNDARQRIASSPLADPAGEQRDIYLTSGGWRWTWLTLQSRGAFALTRALTGYMVINRSDLATNRVENGGSIGGQRLLSGVIAHETCHGMLRRHFGRLTVDITRPAWMREGYCDHVAGESSLSDADVAGLKARGETHPALVYYHGRRRVAAILAANGGDVDKLFAGSR
;
A
#
# COMPACT_ATOMS: atom_id res chain seq x y z
N MET A 1 -17.81 48.00 -9.51
CA MET A 1 -17.05 46.90 -8.89
C MET A 1 -17.16 45.65 -9.74
N LYS A 2 -16.10 45.22 -10.42
CA LYS A 2 -16.10 43.97 -11.22
C LYS A 2 -15.90 42.77 -10.28
N SER A 3 -16.84 41.84 -10.29
CA SER A 3 -16.80 40.58 -9.53
C SER A 3 -15.55 39.77 -9.91
N LYS A 4 -14.60 39.63 -8.97
CA LYS A 4 -13.47 38.69 -9.06
C LYS A 4 -13.86 37.26 -8.64
N GLY A 5 -15.16 36.96 -8.54
CA GLY A 5 -15.70 35.77 -7.85
C GLY A 5 -15.40 34.40 -8.47
N PRO A 6 -15.47 34.17 -9.80
CA PRO A 6 -15.36 32.81 -10.33
C PRO A 6 -13.92 32.34 -10.62
N LEU A 7 -12.99 33.24 -11.00
CA LEU A 7 -11.60 32.84 -11.29
C LEU A 7 -10.81 32.46 -10.02
N LEU A 8 -11.03 33.16 -8.91
CA LEU A 8 -10.36 32.87 -7.63
C LEU A 8 -10.82 31.54 -7.02
N ALA A 9 -12.11 31.21 -7.12
CA ALA A 9 -12.65 29.94 -6.63
C ALA A 9 -12.10 28.73 -7.42
N THR A 10 -11.92 28.89 -8.73
CA THR A 10 -11.42 27.81 -9.61
C THR A 10 -9.92 27.56 -9.41
N GLY A 11 -9.12 28.64 -9.26
CA GLY A 11 -7.68 28.53 -8.96
C GLY A 11 -7.39 27.92 -7.58
N ALA A 12 -8.18 28.27 -6.56
CA ALA A 12 -8.04 27.71 -5.22
C ALA A 12 -8.39 26.21 -5.17
N ALA A 13 -9.43 25.77 -5.87
CA ALA A 13 -9.78 24.36 -5.98
C ALA A 13 -8.67 23.54 -6.67
N PHE A 14 -8.04 24.11 -7.72
CA PHE A 14 -6.94 23.46 -8.42
C PHE A 14 -5.70 23.26 -7.52
N LEU A 15 -5.38 24.25 -6.69
CA LEU A 15 -4.29 24.16 -5.70
C LEU A 15 -4.55 23.11 -4.61
N LEU A 16 -5.81 22.86 -4.25
CA LEU A 16 -6.18 21.82 -3.28
C LEU A 16 -6.10 20.40 -3.85
N VAL A 17 -6.37 20.24 -5.15
CA VAL A 17 -6.36 18.93 -5.85
C VAL A 17 -4.96 18.58 -6.37
N LEU A 18 -4.14 19.57 -6.71
CA LEU A 18 -2.81 19.36 -7.31
C LEU A 18 -1.92 18.39 -6.49
N PRO A 19 -1.85 18.47 -5.15
CA PRO A 19 -1.12 17.48 -4.34
C PRO A 19 -1.58 16.03 -4.48
N LEU A 20 -2.84 15.80 -4.87
CA LEU A 20 -3.40 14.46 -5.10
C LEU A 20 -3.04 13.89 -6.48
N LEU A 21 -2.47 14.71 -7.37
CA LEU A 21 -1.99 14.32 -8.70
C LEU A 21 -0.46 14.41 -8.79
N ALA A 22 0.12 15.35 -8.06
CA ALA A 22 1.54 15.67 -8.02
C ALA A 22 2.00 15.85 -6.56
N PRO A 23 2.07 14.77 -5.75
CA PRO A 23 2.45 14.83 -4.33
C PRO A 23 3.82 15.47 -4.08
N GLN A 24 4.73 15.48 -5.06
CA GLN A 24 6.00 16.21 -5.00
C GLN A 24 5.84 17.71 -4.69
N THR A 25 4.67 18.29 -4.97
CA THR A 25 4.34 19.69 -4.65
C THR A 25 4.21 19.96 -3.15
N LEU A 26 4.09 18.92 -2.32
CA LEU A 26 4.04 19.03 -0.85
C LEU A 26 5.43 19.05 -0.19
N ALA A 27 6.49 19.35 -0.94
CA ALA A 27 7.86 19.45 -0.43
C ALA A 27 8.37 18.14 0.23
N PHE A 28 8.73 17.18 -0.61
CA PHE A 28 9.55 16.01 -0.26
C PHE A 28 11.01 16.30 -0.66
N PRO A 29 11.86 16.83 0.25
CA PRO A 29 13.18 17.35 -0.11
C PRO A 29 14.20 16.26 -0.46
N HIS A 30 13.98 15.02 0.00
CA HIS A 30 14.88 13.91 -0.24
C HIS A 30 14.35 13.05 -1.37
N ARG A 31 15.24 12.66 -2.29
CA ARG A 31 14.92 11.80 -3.42
C ARG A 31 16.04 10.78 -3.67
N ALA A 32 15.67 9.58 -4.05
CA ALA A 32 16.61 8.55 -4.47
C ALA A 32 15.90 7.60 -5.44
N GLN A 33 16.67 7.02 -6.36
CA GLN A 33 16.20 5.95 -7.22
C GLN A 33 16.97 4.66 -6.89
N VAL A 34 16.24 3.56 -6.74
CA VAL A 34 16.82 2.24 -6.49
C VAL A 34 16.11 1.24 -7.41
N GLY A 35 16.77 0.92 -8.53
CA GLY A 35 16.17 0.10 -9.58
C GLY A 35 14.89 0.75 -10.14
N GLU A 36 13.80 0.02 -10.04
CA GLU A 36 12.45 0.38 -10.49
C GLU A 36 11.71 1.36 -9.55
N PHE A 37 12.25 1.66 -8.37
CA PHE A 37 11.61 2.51 -7.37
C PHE A 37 12.17 3.93 -7.39
N ASP A 38 11.33 4.93 -7.67
CA ASP A 38 11.61 6.36 -7.44
C ASP A 38 11.04 6.76 -6.08
N VAL A 39 11.90 7.07 -5.11
CA VAL A 39 11.52 7.34 -3.72
C VAL A 39 11.72 8.80 -3.39
N ARG A 40 10.67 9.44 -2.88
CA ARG A 40 10.67 10.79 -2.32
C ARG A 40 10.30 10.73 -0.84
N SER A 41 10.99 11.50 0.01
CA SER A 41 10.78 11.45 1.47
C SER A 41 10.87 12.82 2.15
N GLU A 42 10.15 12.93 3.26
CA GLU A 42 10.26 14.03 4.22
C GLU A 42 11.55 13.97 5.06
N SER A 43 12.09 12.77 5.25
CA SER A 43 13.29 12.51 6.03
C SER A 43 14.45 12.07 5.12
N PRO A 44 15.72 12.18 5.58
CA PRO A 44 16.85 11.69 4.81
C PRO A 44 16.67 10.23 4.38
N LEU A 45 17.28 9.87 3.25
CA LEU A 45 17.25 8.53 2.66
C LEU A 45 18.66 7.92 2.77
N PRO A 46 19.02 7.23 3.88
CA PRO A 46 20.32 6.58 4.00
C PRO A 46 20.43 5.47 2.95
N PRO A 47 21.37 5.54 1.99
CA PRO A 47 21.35 4.66 0.82
C PRO A 47 21.33 3.16 1.16
N GLY A 48 22.11 2.74 2.18
CA GLY A 48 22.17 1.34 2.59
C GLY A 48 20.85 0.81 3.18
N GLN A 49 20.18 1.60 4.03
CA GLN A 49 18.89 1.21 4.61
C GLN A 49 17.79 1.20 3.55
N LEU A 50 17.76 2.22 2.70
CA LEU A 50 16.82 2.29 1.57
C LEU A 50 16.98 1.08 0.65
N GLN A 51 18.22 0.77 0.25
CA GLN A 51 18.51 -0.39 -0.60
C GLN A 51 18.06 -1.71 0.05
N ALA A 52 18.31 -1.88 1.36
CA ALA A 52 17.91 -3.09 2.08
C ALA A 52 16.39 -3.28 2.10
N VAL A 53 15.63 -2.24 2.44
CA VAL A 53 14.16 -2.26 2.46
C VAL A 53 13.60 -2.57 1.07
N LEU A 54 14.11 -1.91 0.02
CA LEU A 54 13.61 -2.10 -1.34
C LEU A 54 14.00 -3.45 -1.93
N ASN A 55 15.15 -4.01 -1.54
CA ASN A 55 15.54 -5.37 -1.93
C ASN A 55 14.63 -6.41 -1.29
N ASP A 56 14.30 -6.27 -0.01
CA ASP A 56 13.34 -7.15 0.67
C ASP A 56 11.94 -7.05 0.02
N ALA A 57 11.48 -5.84 -0.28
CA ALA A 57 10.23 -5.63 -1.02
C ALA A 57 10.25 -6.36 -2.37
N ARG A 58 11.34 -6.23 -3.14
CA ARG A 58 11.51 -6.90 -4.44
C ARG A 58 11.47 -8.43 -4.32
N GLN A 59 12.14 -9.00 -3.31
CA GLN A 59 12.12 -10.44 -3.07
C GLN A 59 10.70 -10.95 -2.78
N ARG A 60 9.93 -10.20 -1.99
CA ARG A 60 8.51 -10.51 -1.71
C ARG A 60 7.66 -10.44 -2.97
N ILE A 61 7.80 -9.36 -3.75
CA ILE A 61 7.09 -9.19 -5.03
C ILE A 61 7.41 -10.35 -5.98
N ALA A 62 8.68 -10.71 -6.11
CA ALA A 62 9.15 -11.78 -7.02
C ALA A 62 8.63 -13.18 -6.64
N SER A 63 8.08 -13.38 -5.44
CA SER A 63 7.42 -14.64 -5.07
C SER A 63 6.07 -14.85 -5.77
N SER A 64 5.47 -13.78 -6.30
CA SER A 64 4.20 -13.81 -7.02
C SER A 64 4.41 -14.23 -8.48
N PRO A 65 3.64 -15.21 -9.00
CA PRO A 65 3.60 -15.51 -10.43
C PRO A 65 3.14 -14.34 -11.30
N LEU A 66 2.48 -13.33 -10.69
CA LEU A 66 2.05 -12.13 -11.40
C LEU A 66 3.17 -11.09 -11.57
N ALA A 67 4.32 -11.24 -10.91
CA ALA A 67 5.39 -10.24 -10.96
C ALA A 67 5.89 -10.04 -12.39
N ASP A 68 6.02 -8.78 -12.81
CA ASP A 68 6.66 -8.47 -14.09
C ASP A 68 8.17 -8.79 -14.01
N PRO A 69 8.71 -9.67 -14.88
CA PRO A 69 10.15 -9.95 -14.92
C PRO A 69 11.02 -8.72 -15.19
N ALA A 70 10.47 -7.69 -15.86
CA ALA A 70 11.15 -6.41 -16.09
C ALA A 70 11.15 -5.49 -14.86
N GLY A 71 10.43 -5.85 -13.80
CA GLY A 71 10.29 -5.08 -12.56
C GLY A 71 8.97 -4.33 -12.45
N GLU A 72 8.59 -3.99 -11.22
CA GLU A 72 7.35 -3.29 -10.91
C GLU A 72 7.64 -1.82 -10.60
N GLN A 73 7.70 -0.96 -11.63
CA GLN A 73 7.99 0.46 -11.44
C GLN A 73 7.00 1.13 -10.49
N ARG A 74 7.48 1.81 -9.45
CA ARG A 74 6.63 2.56 -8.49
C ARG A 74 7.27 3.87 -8.07
N ASP A 75 6.44 4.91 -8.02
CA ASP A 75 6.76 6.17 -7.35
C ASP A 75 6.32 6.08 -5.89
N ILE A 76 7.25 6.24 -4.96
CA ILE A 76 7.05 6.03 -3.52
C ILE A 76 7.24 7.34 -2.77
N TYR A 77 6.25 7.73 -1.98
CA TYR A 77 6.28 8.90 -1.13
C TYR A 77 6.26 8.48 0.34
N LEU A 78 7.41 8.59 1.00
CA LEU A 78 7.61 8.24 2.40
C LEU A 78 7.31 9.45 3.29
N THR A 79 6.35 9.29 4.20
CA THR A 79 5.94 10.35 5.15
C THR A 79 6.31 9.96 6.57
N SER A 80 6.51 10.97 7.43
CA SER A 80 6.57 10.78 8.88
C SER A 80 5.16 10.81 9.51
N GLY A 81 4.10 10.61 8.71
CA GLY A 81 2.71 10.83 9.07
C GLY A 81 2.32 12.32 9.00
N GLY A 82 1.61 12.79 10.02
CA GLY A 82 1.29 14.22 10.18
C GLY A 82 0.41 14.80 9.08
N TRP A 83 0.64 16.08 8.77
CA TRP A 83 -0.25 16.86 7.89
C TRP A 83 -0.13 16.44 6.41
N ARG A 84 1.06 16.07 5.93
CA ARG A 84 1.24 15.60 4.53
C ARG A 84 0.48 14.30 4.29
N TRP A 85 0.62 13.33 5.19
CA TRP A 85 -0.20 12.12 5.19
C TRP A 85 -1.70 12.46 5.22
N THR A 86 -2.12 13.33 6.15
CA THR A 86 -3.53 13.70 6.30
C THR A 86 -4.10 14.32 5.02
N TRP A 87 -3.34 15.19 4.34
CA TRP A 87 -3.76 15.78 3.08
C TRP A 87 -3.77 14.77 1.95
N LEU A 88 -2.68 13.99 1.82
CA LEU A 88 -2.52 13.01 0.75
C LEU A 88 -3.46 11.82 0.88
N THR A 89 -4.09 11.59 2.03
CA THR A 89 -5.00 10.46 2.24
C THR A 89 -6.42 10.85 2.58
N LEU A 90 -6.66 12.12 2.94
CA LEU A 90 -7.93 12.75 3.32
C LEU A 90 -8.68 12.01 4.45
N GLN A 91 -9.25 10.85 4.11
CA GLN A 91 -10.13 10.02 4.92
C GLN A 91 -9.46 8.73 5.44
N SER A 92 -8.30 8.32 4.90
CA SER A 92 -7.65 7.05 5.27
C SER A 92 -6.59 7.20 6.36
N ARG A 93 -6.90 7.95 7.43
CA ARG A 93 -5.91 8.32 8.46
C ARG A 93 -5.24 7.13 9.16
N GLY A 94 -5.94 6.00 9.28
CA GLY A 94 -5.46 4.75 9.88
C GLY A 94 -4.89 3.73 8.89
N ALA A 95 -4.64 4.10 7.63
CA ALA A 95 -3.98 3.21 6.68
C ALA A 95 -2.44 3.24 6.85
N PHE A 96 -1.77 2.16 6.46
CA PHE A 96 -0.30 2.10 6.36
C PHE A 96 0.21 2.78 5.10
N ALA A 97 -0.52 2.62 4.00
CA ALA A 97 -0.21 3.23 2.73
C ALA A 97 -1.49 3.43 1.91
N LEU A 98 -1.34 4.14 0.81
CA LEU A 98 -2.37 4.27 -0.21
C LEU A 98 -1.69 4.33 -1.57
N THR A 99 -2.14 3.47 -2.50
CA THR A 99 -1.81 3.57 -3.92
C THR A 99 -2.92 4.29 -4.68
N ARG A 100 -2.56 5.34 -5.44
CA ARG A 100 -3.52 6.06 -6.28
C ARG A 100 -3.81 5.28 -7.56
N ALA A 101 -5.07 4.92 -7.77
CA ALA A 101 -5.44 4.13 -8.94
C ALA A 101 -5.18 4.81 -10.29
N LEU A 102 -5.23 6.15 -10.35
CA LEU A 102 -5.01 6.90 -11.59
C LEU A 102 -3.53 7.08 -11.93
N THR A 103 -2.71 7.44 -10.95
CA THR A 103 -1.30 7.82 -11.13
C THR A 103 -0.32 6.70 -10.77
N GLY A 104 -0.77 5.67 -10.05
CA GLY A 104 0.06 4.53 -9.64
C GLY A 104 1.04 4.81 -8.50
N TYR A 105 1.22 6.08 -8.09
CA TYR A 105 2.10 6.41 -6.98
C TYR A 105 1.53 5.90 -5.65
N MET A 106 2.44 5.53 -4.75
CA MET A 106 2.12 5.11 -3.39
C MET A 106 2.58 6.16 -2.38
N VAL A 107 1.75 6.41 -1.38
CA VAL A 107 2.09 7.23 -0.22
C VAL A 107 2.09 6.32 0.99
N ILE A 108 3.17 6.34 1.77
CA ILE A 108 3.34 5.50 2.94
C ILE A 108 3.36 6.37 4.19
N ASN A 109 2.54 5.99 5.17
CA ASN A 109 2.44 6.65 6.48
C ASN A 109 3.74 6.46 7.28
N ARG A 110 3.88 7.14 8.42
CA ARG A 110 4.97 7.06 9.44
C ARG A 110 6.02 5.97 9.16
N SER A 111 6.87 6.20 8.16
CA SER A 111 7.79 5.19 7.65
C SER A 111 9.17 5.40 8.26
N ASP A 112 9.75 4.34 8.78
CA ASP A 112 11.10 4.33 9.33
C ASP A 112 11.96 3.32 8.56
N LEU A 113 12.93 3.85 7.80
CA LEU A 113 13.89 3.06 7.04
C LEU A 113 14.88 2.33 7.96
N ALA A 114 15.22 2.89 9.12
CA ALA A 114 16.24 2.33 10.00
C ALA A 114 15.75 1.01 10.63
N THR A 115 14.46 0.95 10.97
CA THR A 115 13.84 -0.24 11.56
C THR A 115 13.04 -1.08 10.57
N ASN A 116 12.94 -0.64 9.31
CA ASN A 116 12.05 -1.23 8.29
C ASN A 116 10.60 -1.32 8.78
N ARG A 117 10.04 -0.23 9.32
CA ARG A 117 8.70 -0.21 9.92
C ARG A 117 7.82 0.88 9.35
N VAL A 118 6.51 0.63 9.39
CA VAL A 118 5.45 1.61 9.15
C VAL A 118 4.43 1.51 10.26
N GLU A 119 3.97 2.67 10.72
CA GLU A 119 2.93 2.76 11.76
C GLU A 119 1.68 3.50 11.27
N ASN A 120 0.51 3.01 11.62
CA ASN A 120 -0.76 3.69 11.34
C ASN A 120 -1.40 4.33 12.58
N GLY A 121 -0.85 4.09 13.78
CA GLY A 121 -1.35 4.62 15.06
C GLY A 121 -2.43 3.77 15.73
N GLY A 122 -2.73 2.58 15.21
CA GLY A 122 -3.59 1.60 15.87
C GLY A 122 -2.89 0.95 17.06
N SER A 123 -3.62 0.68 18.14
CA SER A 123 -3.08 -0.01 19.32
C SER A 123 -2.90 -1.52 19.12
N ILE A 124 -3.66 -2.12 18.20
CA ILE A 124 -3.58 -3.54 17.83
C ILE A 124 -3.29 -3.61 16.33
N GLY A 125 -2.23 -4.33 15.96
CA GLY A 125 -1.80 -4.47 14.57
C GLY A 125 -1.51 -3.15 13.88
N GLY A 126 -1.06 -2.13 14.63
CA GLY A 126 -0.77 -0.80 14.12
C GLY A 126 0.62 -0.62 13.52
N GLN A 127 1.35 -1.73 13.34
CA GLN A 127 2.70 -1.76 12.81
C GLN A 127 2.85 -2.87 11.75
N ARG A 128 3.59 -2.58 10.67
CA ARG A 128 4.00 -3.56 9.63
C ARG A 128 5.45 -3.31 9.22
N LEU A 129 6.05 -4.24 8.49
CA LEU A 129 7.31 -3.94 7.80
C LEU A 129 7.08 -2.94 6.67
N LEU A 130 8.01 -2.01 6.47
CA LEU A 130 7.96 -1.08 5.34
C LEU A 130 8.10 -1.82 4.01
N SER A 131 9.02 -2.76 3.91
CA SER A 131 9.17 -3.64 2.75
C SER A 131 7.90 -4.44 2.44
N GLY A 132 7.23 -4.96 3.48
CA GLY A 132 5.96 -5.68 3.34
C GLY A 132 4.82 -4.79 2.86
N VAL A 133 4.72 -3.56 3.36
CA VAL A 133 3.74 -2.57 2.88
C VAL A 133 4.00 -2.22 1.41
N ILE A 134 5.25 -2.00 1.02
CA ILE A 134 5.61 -1.74 -0.40
C ILE A 134 5.21 -2.94 -1.28
N ALA A 135 5.49 -4.17 -0.85
CA ALA A 135 5.11 -5.37 -1.59
C ALA A 135 3.58 -5.54 -1.69
N HIS A 136 2.85 -5.30 -0.59
CA HIS A 136 1.39 -5.36 -0.55
C HIS A 136 0.76 -4.38 -1.56
N GLU A 137 1.17 -3.11 -1.51
CA GLU A 137 0.65 -2.08 -2.40
C GLU A 137 1.06 -2.32 -3.87
N THR A 138 2.28 -2.82 -4.09
CA THR A 138 2.74 -3.23 -5.42
C THR A 138 1.88 -4.36 -5.99
N CYS A 139 1.46 -5.31 -5.14
CA CYS A 139 0.55 -6.39 -5.52
C CYS A 139 -0.80 -5.89 -6.01
N HIS A 140 -1.39 -4.85 -5.42
CA HIS A 140 -2.61 -4.25 -5.98
C HIS A 140 -2.37 -3.78 -7.42
N GLY A 141 -1.22 -3.18 -7.72
CA GLY A 141 -0.81 -2.86 -9.08
C GLY A 141 -0.73 -4.08 -10.01
N MET A 142 -0.14 -5.18 -9.53
CA MET A 142 -0.06 -6.44 -10.29
C MET A 142 -1.45 -7.02 -10.59
N LEU A 143 -2.34 -7.05 -9.61
CA LEU A 143 -3.72 -7.51 -9.77
C LEU A 143 -4.47 -6.68 -10.81
N ARG A 144 -4.34 -5.35 -10.76
CA ARG A 144 -4.95 -4.41 -11.71
C ARG A 144 -4.39 -4.58 -13.12
N ARG A 145 -3.09 -4.85 -13.26
CA ARG A 145 -2.45 -5.13 -14.55
C ARG A 145 -2.95 -6.45 -15.14
N HIS A 146 -3.07 -7.50 -14.33
CA HIS A 146 -3.40 -8.85 -14.77
C HIS A 146 -4.91 -9.09 -14.98
N PHE A 147 -5.75 -8.72 -14.01
CA PHE A 147 -7.20 -8.97 -14.03
C PHE A 147 -8.04 -7.79 -14.53
N GLY A 148 -7.39 -6.69 -14.92
CA GLY A 148 -8.03 -5.49 -15.41
C GLY A 148 -8.18 -4.41 -14.33
N ARG A 149 -7.79 -3.18 -14.72
CA ARG A 149 -7.55 -2.00 -13.85
C ARG A 149 -8.48 -1.90 -12.64
N LEU A 150 -9.56 -1.13 -12.73
CA LEU A 150 -10.48 -0.96 -11.61
C LEU A 150 -11.46 -2.14 -11.48
N THR A 151 -11.54 -3.00 -12.50
CA THR A 151 -12.46 -4.13 -12.53
C THR A 151 -12.16 -5.11 -11.39
N VAL A 152 -10.89 -5.43 -11.15
CA VAL A 152 -10.53 -6.35 -10.05
C VAL A 152 -10.94 -5.79 -8.70
N ASP A 153 -10.73 -4.50 -8.46
CA ASP A 153 -11.04 -3.83 -7.19
C ASP A 153 -12.53 -3.84 -6.85
N ILE A 154 -13.38 -3.76 -7.88
CA ILE A 154 -14.85 -3.72 -7.75
C ILE A 154 -15.46 -5.12 -7.70
N THR A 155 -14.96 -6.04 -8.54
CA THR A 155 -15.60 -7.34 -8.76
C THR A 155 -15.13 -8.43 -7.82
N ARG A 156 -13.97 -8.25 -7.16
CA ARG A 156 -13.37 -9.29 -6.32
C ARG A 156 -13.48 -8.95 -4.84
N PRO A 157 -13.87 -9.92 -4.00
CA PRO A 157 -14.09 -9.67 -2.58
C PRO A 157 -12.79 -9.30 -1.86
N ALA A 158 -12.90 -8.44 -0.85
CA ALA A 158 -11.75 -7.90 -0.13
C ALA A 158 -10.85 -9.00 0.45
N TRP A 159 -11.41 -10.07 1.03
CA TRP A 159 -10.61 -11.17 1.59
C TRP A 159 -9.65 -11.80 0.56
N MET A 160 -10.01 -11.78 -0.72
CA MET A 160 -9.22 -12.37 -1.79
C MET A 160 -8.13 -11.39 -2.26
N ARG A 161 -8.50 -10.13 -2.56
CA ARG A 161 -7.54 -9.11 -3.01
C ARG A 161 -6.52 -8.78 -1.92
N GLU A 162 -7.03 -8.37 -0.76
CA GLU A 162 -6.19 -8.00 0.37
C GLU A 162 -5.42 -9.21 0.91
N GLY A 163 -6.05 -10.39 0.93
CA GLY A 163 -5.41 -11.63 1.34
C GLY A 163 -4.29 -12.07 0.41
N TYR A 164 -4.44 -11.92 -0.91
CA TYR A 164 -3.37 -12.22 -1.87
C TYR A 164 -2.21 -11.23 -1.72
N CYS A 165 -2.49 -9.95 -1.54
CA CYS A 165 -1.43 -8.97 -1.33
C CYS A 165 -0.72 -9.13 0.01
N ASP A 166 -1.39 -9.55 1.07
CA ASP A 166 -0.75 -9.97 2.32
C ASP A 166 0.00 -11.30 2.19
N HIS A 167 -0.42 -12.20 1.30
CA HIS A 167 0.32 -13.42 0.98
C HIS A 167 1.65 -13.09 0.29
N VAL A 168 1.62 -12.27 -0.76
CA VAL A 168 2.82 -11.77 -1.46
C VAL A 168 3.71 -10.97 -0.53
N ALA A 169 3.14 -10.10 0.31
CA ALA A 169 3.89 -9.35 1.30
C ALA A 169 4.51 -10.24 2.40
N GLY A 170 4.06 -11.47 2.57
CA GLY A 170 4.58 -12.40 3.58
C GLY A 170 4.17 -12.05 5.03
N GLU A 171 3.25 -11.11 5.24
CA GLU A 171 2.78 -10.69 6.56
C GLU A 171 1.36 -10.12 6.51
N SER A 172 0.72 -10.04 7.68
CA SER A 172 -0.53 -9.31 7.89
C SER A 172 -0.35 -8.36 9.08
N SER A 173 -1.22 -7.35 9.20
CA SER A 173 -1.15 -6.40 10.31
C SER A 173 -1.40 -7.04 11.69
N LEU A 174 -2.19 -8.12 11.75
CA LEU A 174 -2.47 -8.84 13.00
C LEU A 174 -1.58 -10.08 13.12
N SER A 175 -1.03 -10.30 14.31
CA SER A 175 -0.40 -11.56 14.70
C SER A 175 -1.43 -12.61 15.13
N ASP A 176 -0.99 -13.87 15.26
CA ASP A 176 -1.83 -14.94 15.81
C ASP A 176 -2.28 -14.62 17.25
N ALA A 177 -1.41 -13.98 18.04
CA ALA A 177 -1.72 -13.55 19.40
C ALA A 177 -2.78 -12.43 19.42
N ASP A 178 -2.69 -11.46 18.51
CA ASP A 178 -3.72 -10.41 18.38
C ASP A 178 -5.08 -11.02 18.05
N VAL A 179 -5.12 -11.94 17.08
CA VAL A 179 -6.36 -12.62 16.67
C VAL A 179 -6.92 -13.48 17.79
N ALA A 180 -6.08 -14.20 18.53
CA ALA A 180 -6.51 -14.98 19.69
C ALA A 180 -7.09 -14.08 20.78
N GLY A 181 -6.43 -12.94 21.07
CA GLY A 181 -6.91 -11.95 22.04
C GLY A 181 -8.24 -11.33 21.63
N LEU A 182 -8.38 -10.91 20.37
CA LEU A 182 -9.64 -10.39 19.83
C LEU A 182 -10.78 -11.41 19.96
N LYS A 183 -10.51 -12.67 19.59
CA LYS A 183 -11.49 -13.77 19.72
C LYS A 183 -11.89 -14.01 21.18
N ALA A 184 -10.94 -14.05 22.10
CA ALA A 184 -11.21 -14.25 23.52
C ALA A 184 -12.11 -13.15 24.11
N ARG A 185 -12.02 -11.93 23.58
CA ARG A 185 -12.86 -10.79 23.97
C ARG A 185 -14.15 -10.65 23.16
N GLY A 186 -14.38 -11.50 22.15
CA GLY A 186 -15.53 -11.37 21.24
C GLY A 186 -15.50 -10.11 20.36
N GLU A 187 -14.33 -9.51 20.18
CA GLU A 187 -14.15 -8.26 19.44
C GLU A 187 -13.98 -8.50 17.93
N THR A 188 -14.60 -7.65 17.12
CA THR A 188 -14.29 -7.57 15.68
C THR A 188 -13.24 -6.50 15.43
N HIS A 189 -12.43 -6.70 14.39
CA HIS A 189 -11.40 -5.75 13.99
C HIS A 189 -11.28 -5.69 12.47
N PRO A 190 -11.17 -4.51 11.84
CA PRO A 190 -11.08 -4.39 10.37
C PRO A 190 -9.95 -5.23 9.76
N ALA A 191 -8.82 -5.36 10.45
CA ALA A 191 -7.68 -6.16 9.97
C ALA A 191 -7.91 -7.69 10.00
N LEU A 192 -9.03 -8.19 10.56
CA LEU A 192 -9.34 -9.63 10.53
C LEU A 192 -9.56 -10.14 9.11
N VAL A 193 -10.12 -9.32 8.20
CA VAL A 193 -10.33 -9.73 6.79
C VAL A 193 -9.01 -9.99 6.08
N TYR A 194 -7.97 -9.21 6.40
CA TYR A 194 -6.62 -9.34 5.89
C TYR A 194 -5.96 -10.62 6.40
N TYR A 195 -5.96 -10.80 7.73
CA TYR A 195 -5.38 -11.98 8.37
C TYR A 195 -6.01 -13.30 7.90
N HIS A 196 -7.35 -13.37 7.91
CA HIS A 196 -8.05 -14.57 7.44
C HIS A 196 -7.94 -14.75 5.93
N GLY A 197 -8.00 -13.65 5.18
CA GLY A 197 -7.79 -13.62 3.72
C GLY A 197 -6.45 -14.23 3.35
N ARG A 198 -5.36 -13.77 3.95
CA ARG A 198 -4.00 -14.27 3.71
C ARG A 198 -3.89 -15.78 3.91
N ARG A 199 -4.41 -16.28 5.03
CA ARG A 199 -4.38 -17.72 5.33
C ARG A 199 -5.22 -18.54 4.37
N ARG A 200 -6.41 -18.03 4.01
CA ARG A 200 -7.29 -18.68 3.03
C ARG A 200 -6.65 -18.72 1.64
N VAL A 201 -6.05 -17.62 1.20
CA VAL A 201 -5.33 -17.54 -0.07
C VAL A 201 -4.15 -18.51 -0.09
N ALA A 202 -3.32 -18.51 0.95
CA ALA A 202 -2.19 -19.43 1.05
C ALA A 202 -2.64 -20.90 0.94
N ALA A 203 -3.74 -21.27 1.61
CA ALA A 203 -4.29 -22.63 1.52
C ALA A 203 -4.81 -22.98 0.11
N ILE A 204 -5.51 -22.04 -0.55
CA ILE A 204 -6.01 -22.25 -1.92
C ILE A 204 -4.86 -22.38 -2.92
N LEU A 205 -3.85 -21.51 -2.82
CA LEU A 205 -2.67 -21.56 -3.70
C LEU A 205 -1.88 -22.85 -3.49
N ALA A 206 -1.70 -23.29 -2.24
CA ALA A 206 -1.06 -24.57 -1.97
C ALA A 206 -1.84 -25.75 -2.58
N ALA A 207 -3.18 -25.71 -2.54
CA ALA A 207 -4.03 -26.76 -3.10
C ALA A 207 -4.13 -26.74 -4.63
N ASN A 208 -3.97 -25.58 -5.27
CA ASN A 208 -4.15 -25.42 -6.73
C ASN A 208 -2.83 -25.32 -7.51
N GLY A 209 -1.68 -25.50 -6.85
CA GLY A 209 -0.35 -25.46 -7.47
C GLY A 209 0.22 -24.05 -7.66
N GLY A 210 -0.25 -23.07 -6.91
CA GLY A 210 0.16 -21.66 -7.03
C GLY A 210 -0.53 -20.90 -8.17
N ASP A 211 -1.63 -21.43 -8.69
CA ASP A 211 -2.37 -20.89 -9.82
C ASP A 211 -3.24 -19.71 -9.38
N VAL A 212 -2.76 -18.50 -9.65
CA VAL A 212 -3.42 -17.25 -9.26
C VAL A 212 -4.70 -17.02 -10.08
N ASP A 213 -4.74 -17.45 -11.33
CA ASP A 213 -5.95 -17.32 -12.15
C ASP A 213 -7.10 -18.17 -11.59
N LYS A 214 -6.81 -19.40 -11.16
CA LYS A 214 -7.80 -20.25 -10.46
C LYS A 214 -8.27 -19.65 -9.14
N LEU A 215 -7.37 -19.03 -8.37
CA LEU A 215 -7.75 -18.33 -7.14
C LEU A 215 -8.82 -17.25 -7.44
N PHE A 216 -8.66 -16.50 -8.53
CA PHE A 216 -9.55 -15.40 -8.92
C PHE A 216 -10.71 -15.82 -9.85
N ALA A 217 -10.77 -17.06 -10.34
CA ALA A 217 -11.84 -17.54 -11.22
C ALA A 217 -13.16 -17.85 -10.47
N GLY A 218 -13.08 -18.33 -9.22
CA GLY A 218 -14.19 -18.94 -8.48
C GLY A 218 -15.13 -18.01 -7.71
N SER A 219 -15.00 -16.69 -7.86
CA SER A 219 -15.78 -15.71 -7.09
C SER A 219 -16.35 -14.61 -7.99
N ARG A 220 -17.42 -14.96 -8.72
CA ARG A 220 -18.40 -14.01 -9.25
C ARG A 220 -19.56 -13.90 -8.29
#